data_AF-F9HCD5-F1
#
_entry.id   AF-F9HCD5-F1
#
_cell.length_a   1.000
_cell.length_b   1.000
_cell.length_c   1.000
_cell.angle_alpha   90.00
_cell.angle_beta   90.00
_cell.angle_gamma   90.00
#
_symmetry.space_group_name_H-M   'P 1'
#
loop_
_entity.id
_entity.type
_entity.pdbx_description
1 polymer ?
#
loop_
_entity_poly.entity_id
_entity_poly.type
_entity_poly.pdbx_seq_one_letter_code
_entity_poly.pdbx_strand_id
1 'polypeptide(L)'
;MPRPKTKEELVLASKENYEKLNRFISQLSEDELQTPFDFSRDPKKKEAHWKRDKNLRDVLIHLYEWHQLLLTWVYSNQEGHERPFLPEPYNWKTYGEMNIAFWKKHQKTSLEEATRLLEQSHREVLELIEVFSNDELFTKGIYKWTGGTSLGSYFVSSTSSHYDWALKKLKAHRKNCKG
;
A
#
# COMPACT_ATOMS: atom_id res chain seq x y z
N MET A 1 14.93 -2.01 5.54
CA MET A 1 15.52 -3.24 4.97
C MET A 1 15.98 -2.95 3.56
N PRO A 2 16.98 -3.68 3.00
CA PRO A 2 17.32 -3.56 1.59
C PRO A 2 16.09 -3.86 0.72
N ARG A 3 16.00 -3.20 -0.43
CA ARG A 3 14.92 -3.43 -1.40
C ARG A 3 15.06 -4.84 -1.97
N PRO A 4 13.99 -5.67 -2.00
CA PRO A 4 14.05 -7.00 -2.59
C PRO A 4 14.55 -7.01 -4.03
N LYS A 5 15.34 -8.03 -4.38
CA LYS A 5 15.95 -8.24 -5.70
C LYS A 5 15.64 -9.63 -6.27
N THR A 6 15.02 -10.51 -5.50
CA THR A 6 14.55 -11.83 -5.96
C THR A 6 13.10 -12.08 -5.55
N LYS A 7 12.46 -13.07 -6.17
CA LYS A 7 11.09 -13.50 -5.83
C LYS A 7 11.00 -13.88 -4.34
N GLU A 8 11.96 -14.66 -3.85
CA GLU A 8 11.99 -15.11 -2.46
C GLU A 8 12.11 -13.93 -1.50
N GLU A 9 13.01 -12.97 -1.79
CA GLU A 9 13.15 -11.75 -0.99
C GLU A 9 11.87 -10.91 -1.01
N LEU A 10 11.18 -10.84 -2.15
CA LEU A 10 9.91 -10.10 -2.29
C LEU A 10 8.80 -10.73 -1.46
N VAL A 11 8.62 -12.04 -1.56
CA VAL A 11 7.62 -12.78 -0.78
C VAL A 11 7.90 -12.64 0.72
N LEU A 12 9.16 -12.86 1.13
CA LEU A 12 9.57 -12.73 2.53
C LEU A 12 9.34 -11.32 3.06
N ALA A 13 9.82 -10.29 2.35
CA ALA A 13 9.65 -8.90 2.78
C ALA A 13 8.19 -8.47 2.81
N SER A 14 7.35 -8.97 1.89
CA SER A 14 5.92 -8.68 1.86
C SER A 14 5.22 -9.26 3.10
N LYS A 15 5.50 -10.52 3.43
CA LYS A 15 4.94 -11.21 4.61
C LYS A 15 5.41 -10.56 5.91
N GLU A 16 6.73 -10.42 6.09
CA GLU A 16 7.28 -9.88 7.34
C GLU A 16 6.82 -8.45 7.62
N ASN A 17 6.79 -7.58 6.61
CA ASN A 17 6.39 -6.19 6.83
C ASN A 17 4.88 -6.07 7.09
N TYR A 18 4.07 -6.93 6.47
CA TYR A 18 2.65 -7.03 6.78
C TYR A 18 2.42 -7.51 8.22
N GLU A 19 3.12 -8.56 8.65
CA GLU A 19 3.07 -9.04 10.04
C GLU A 19 3.55 -7.99 11.05
N LYS A 20 4.64 -7.28 10.75
CA LYS A 20 5.15 -6.18 11.59
C LYS A 20 4.11 -5.06 11.71
N LEU A 21 3.41 -4.72 10.63
CA LEU A 21 2.32 -3.75 10.64
C LEU A 21 1.16 -4.23 11.53
N ASN A 22 0.67 -5.46 11.32
CA ASN A 22 -0.45 -6.02 12.08
C ASN A 22 -0.13 -6.17 13.57
N ARG A 23 1.07 -6.61 13.92
CA ARG A 23 1.54 -6.67 15.31
C ARG A 23 1.58 -5.30 15.96
N PHE A 24 1.96 -4.26 15.21
CA PHE A 24 1.94 -2.90 15.74
C PHE A 24 0.51 -2.41 15.96
N ILE A 25 -0.39 -2.69 15.02
CA ILE A 25 -1.83 -2.34 15.09
C ILE A 25 -2.48 -3.02 16.30
N SER A 26 -2.22 -4.31 16.53
CA SER A 26 -2.79 -5.06 17.67
C SER A 26 -2.32 -4.58 19.04
N GLN A 27 -1.29 -3.72 19.09
CA GLN A 27 -0.76 -3.11 20.30
C GLN A 27 -1.26 -1.68 20.50
N LEU A 28 -2.08 -1.13 19.59
CA LEU A 28 -2.68 0.19 19.78
C LEU A 28 -3.71 0.12 20.92
N SER A 29 -3.67 1.07 21.85
CA SER A 29 -4.71 1.18 22.88
C SER A 29 -6.02 1.71 22.30
N GLU A 30 -7.11 1.57 23.05
CA GLU A 30 -8.40 2.17 22.66
C GLU A 30 -8.27 3.69 22.47
N ASP A 31 -7.59 4.38 23.38
CA ASP A 31 -7.33 5.82 23.24
C ASP A 31 -6.54 6.16 21.96
N GLU A 32 -5.53 5.36 21.61
CA GLU A 32 -4.77 5.54 20.37
C GLU A 32 -5.65 5.30 19.12
N LEU A 33 -6.61 4.39 19.19
CA LEU A 33 -7.55 4.10 18.09
C LEU A 33 -8.64 5.16 17.94
N GLN A 34 -9.15 5.69 19.04
CA GLN A 34 -10.20 6.72 19.07
C GLN A 34 -9.67 8.13 18.80
N THR A 35 -8.38 8.39 19.06
CA THR A 35 -7.76 9.68 18.80
C THR A 35 -7.54 9.89 17.30
N PRO A 36 -8.13 10.93 16.67
CA PRO A 36 -7.88 11.24 15.28
C PRO A 36 -6.41 11.61 15.03
N PHE A 37 -5.92 11.26 13.84
CA PHE A 37 -4.58 11.64 13.42
C PHE A 37 -4.51 13.16 13.22
N ASP A 38 -3.60 13.80 13.97
CA ASP A 38 -3.24 15.20 13.77
C ASP A 38 -1.72 15.34 13.69
N PHE A 39 -1.25 15.74 12.50
CA PHE A 39 0.16 16.02 12.21
C PHE A 39 0.39 17.49 11.85
N SER A 40 -0.62 18.35 12.02
CA SER A 40 -0.58 19.76 11.58
C SER A 40 0.50 20.59 12.28
N ARG A 41 0.93 20.17 13.48
CA ARG A 41 1.96 20.84 14.28
C ARG A 41 3.40 20.48 13.90
N ASP A 42 3.62 19.46 13.06
CA ASP A 42 4.97 19.06 12.64
C ASP A 42 5.29 19.60 11.23
N PRO A 43 6.13 20.66 11.11
CA PRO A 43 6.46 21.27 9.82
C PRO A 43 7.27 20.36 8.89
N LYS A 44 7.74 19.21 9.38
CA LYS A 44 8.43 18.19 8.58
C LYS A 44 7.45 17.27 7.83
N LYS A 45 6.15 17.29 8.17
CA LYS A 45 5.11 16.42 7.61
C LYS A 45 4.40 17.08 6.42
N LYS A 46 5.13 17.30 5.34
CA LYS A 46 4.68 18.10 4.18
C LYS A 46 3.88 17.30 3.15
N GLU A 47 4.04 15.99 3.11
CA GLU A 47 3.37 15.13 2.13
C GLU A 47 1.85 15.07 2.38
N ALA A 48 1.06 15.07 1.30
CA ALA A 48 -0.40 15.14 1.35
C ALA A 48 -1.05 14.06 2.24
N HIS A 49 -0.43 12.88 2.33
CA HIS A 49 -0.95 11.79 3.14
C HIS A 49 -1.00 12.11 4.64
N TRP A 50 -0.15 13.00 5.16
CA TRP A 50 -0.20 13.40 6.59
C TRP A 50 -1.48 14.18 6.91
N LYS A 51 -2.02 14.92 5.95
CA LYS A 51 -3.29 15.64 6.09
C LYS A 51 -4.49 14.77 5.72
N ARG A 52 -4.35 13.91 4.71
CA ARG A 52 -5.45 13.09 4.16
C ARG A 52 -5.99 12.09 5.18
N ASP A 53 -5.14 11.20 5.68
CA ASP A 53 -5.59 10.07 6.50
C ASP A 53 -5.84 10.53 7.95
N LYS A 54 -7.02 10.18 8.50
CA LYS A 54 -7.51 10.68 9.79
C LYS A 54 -7.52 9.65 10.89
N ASN A 55 -7.40 8.37 10.56
CA ASN A 55 -7.45 7.26 11.50
C ASN A 55 -6.85 6.00 10.86
N LEU A 56 -6.85 4.90 11.62
CA LEU A 56 -6.33 3.61 11.15
C LEU A 56 -7.05 3.13 9.87
N ARG A 57 -8.38 3.22 9.79
CA ARG A 57 -9.17 2.81 8.61
C ARG A 57 -8.63 3.46 7.33
N ASP A 58 -8.38 4.77 7.35
CA ASP A 58 -7.90 5.48 6.15
C ASP A 58 -6.54 4.94 5.66
N VAL A 59 -5.66 4.51 6.57
CA VAL A 59 -4.38 3.88 6.23
C VAL A 59 -4.58 2.50 5.63
N LEU A 60 -5.44 1.67 6.24
CA LEU A 60 -5.72 0.31 5.75
C LEU A 60 -6.38 0.35 4.37
N ILE A 61 -7.33 1.25 4.16
CA ILE A 61 -7.96 1.47 2.85
C ILE A 61 -6.95 1.93 1.80
N HIS A 62 -6.03 2.82 2.17
CA HIS A 62 -5.01 3.27 1.22
C HIS A 62 -4.11 2.11 0.76
N LEU A 63 -3.74 1.20 1.68
CA LEU A 63 -3.01 -0.02 1.32
C LEU A 63 -3.86 -0.94 0.43
N TYR A 64 -5.12 -1.18 0.82
CA TYR A 64 -6.06 -2.00 0.06
C TYR A 64 -6.25 -1.50 -1.38
N GLU A 65 -6.55 -0.22 -1.58
CA GLU A 65 -6.77 0.32 -2.94
C GLU A 65 -5.51 0.24 -3.80
N TRP A 66 -4.31 0.34 -3.21
CA TRP A 66 -3.06 0.12 -3.95
C TRP A 66 -2.83 -1.35 -4.31
N HIS A 67 -3.26 -2.30 -3.47
CA HIS A 67 -3.32 -3.70 -3.87
C HIS A 67 -4.29 -3.89 -5.03
N GLN A 68 -5.47 -3.28 -4.98
CA GLN A 68 -6.46 -3.39 -6.07
C GLN A 68 -5.95 -2.80 -7.39
N LEU A 69 -5.20 -1.69 -7.34
CA LEU A 69 -4.50 -1.14 -8.52
C LEU A 69 -3.54 -2.17 -9.11
N LEU A 70 -2.71 -2.78 -8.27
CA LEU A 70 -1.74 -3.79 -8.70
C LEU A 70 -2.41 -5.02 -9.31
N LEU A 71 -3.38 -5.61 -8.61
CA LEU A 71 -4.12 -6.80 -9.06
C LEU A 71 -4.80 -6.53 -10.41
N THR A 72 -5.59 -5.45 -10.48
CA THR A 72 -6.32 -5.07 -11.70
C THR A 72 -5.37 -4.80 -12.87
N TRP A 73 -4.27 -4.09 -12.60
CA TRP A 73 -3.28 -3.78 -13.63
C TRP A 73 -2.60 -5.03 -14.17
N VAL A 74 -2.15 -5.93 -13.30
CA VAL A 74 -1.46 -7.15 -13.72
C VAL A 74 -2.41 -8.07 -14.49
N TYR A 75 -3.60 -8.37 -13.97
CA TYR A 75 -4.55 -9.26 -14.65
C TYR A 75 -4.95 -8.74 -16.02
N SER A 76 -5.35 -7.47 -16.11
CA SER A 76 -5.72 -6.85 -17.39
C SER A 76 -4.61 -6.96 -18.43
N ASN A 77 -3.36 -6.67 -18.03
CA ASN A 77 -2.25 -6.72 -18.97
C ASN A 77 -1.82 -8.16 -19.33
N GLN A 78 -1.99 -9.14 -18.43
CA GLN A 78 -1.78 -10.57 -18.75
C GLN A 78 -2.82 -11.10 -19.73
N GLU A 79 -4.06 -10.58 -19.68
CA GLU A 79 -5.13 -10.91 -20.62
C GLU A 79 -5.02 -10.17 -21.97
N GLY A 80 -3.98 -9.34 -22.15
CA GLY A 80 -3.77 -8.55 -23.38
C GLY A 80 -4.59 -7.26 -23.44
N HIS A 81 -5.29 -6.90 -22.36
CA HIS A 81 -5.95 -5.61 -22.22
C HIS A 81 -4.97 -4.59 -21.62
N GLU A 82 -4.13 -4.02 -22.48
CA GLU A 82 -3.07 -3.10 -22.06
C GLU A 82 -3.65 -1.87 -21.35
N ARG A 83 -3.15 -1.61 -20.14
CA ARG A 83 -3.55 -0.44 -19.34
C ARG A 83 -2.42 0.07 -18.45
N PRO A 84 -2.37 1.38 -18.15
CA PRO A 84 -1.44 1.92 -17.18
C PRO A 84 -1.76 1.43 -15.75
N PHE A 85 -0.74 1.44 -14.88
CA PHE A 85 -0.89 1.13 -13.46
C PHE A 85 -1.84 2.10 -12.75
N LEU A 86 -1.71 3.40 -13.06
CA LEU A 86 -2.64 4.42 -12.58
C LEU A 86 -3.80 4.52 -13.58
N PRO A 87 -5.06 4.29 -13.16
CA PRO A 87 -6.21 4.38 -14.06
C PRO A 87 -6.47 5.82 -14.50
N GLU A 88 -7.00 5.99 -15.70
CA GLU A 88 -7.48 7.29 -16.17
C GLU A 88 -8.57 7.85 -15.23
N PRO A 89 -8.61 9.17 -15.01
CA PRO A 89 -7.80 10.22 -15.64
C PRO A 89 -6.45 10.49 -14.93
N TYR A 90 -6.02 9.62 -14.02
CA TYR A 90 -4.86 9.88 -13.16
C TYR A 90 -3.53 9.46 -13.79
N ASN A 91 -2.47 10.17 -13.41
CA ASN A 91 -1.09 9.84 -13.75
C ASN A 91 -0.17 10.15 -12.55
N TRP A 92 1.14 9.92 -12.69
CA TRP A 92 2.09 10.11 -11.58
C TRP A 92 2.19 11.56 -11.05
N LYS A 93 1.70 12.56 -11.79
CA LYS A 93 1.58 13.94 -11.31
C LYS A 93 0.29 14.17 -10.53
N THR A 94 -0.79 13.47 -10.89
CA THR A 94 -2.14 13.65 -10.31
C THR A 94 -2.58 12.51 -9.38
N TYR A 95 -1.75 11.49 -9.14
CA TYR A 95 -2.08 10.36 -8.27
C TYR A 95 -2.39 10.78 -6.81
N GLY A 96 -1.94 11.96 -6.39
CA GLY A 96 -2.38 12.58 -5.14
C GLY A 96 -3.89 12.75 -5.07
N GLU A 97 -4.52 13.19 -6.16
CA GLU A 97 -5.98 13.35 -6.29
C GLU A 97 -6.69 12.00 -6.31
N MET A 98 -6.12 11.00 -6.99
CA MET A 98 -6.59 9.61 -6.94
C MET A 98 -6.65 9.10 -5.50
N ASN A 99 -5.60 9.35 -4.73
CA ASN A 99 -5.57 8.95 -3.32
C ASN A 99 -6.62 9.69 -2.48
N ILE A 100 -6.97 10.93 -2.81
CA ILE A 100 -8.11 11.62 -2.19
C ILE A 100 -9.43 10.96 -2.60
N ALA A 101 -9.58 10.53 -3.86
CA ALA A 101 -10.75 9.82 -4.32
C ALA A 101 -10.94 8.47 -3.60
N PHE A 102 -9.87 7.69 -3.42
CA PHE A 102 -9.86 6.49 -2.59
C PHE A 102 -10.31 6.78 -1.16
N TRP A 103 -9.74 7.80 -0.55
CA TRP A 103 -10.16 8.21 0.79
C TRP A 103 -11.65 8.55 0.84
N LYS A 104 -12.16 9.38 -0.08
CA LYS A 104 -13.59 9.75 -0.15
C LYS A 104 -14.51 8.54 -0.32
N LYS A 105 -14.13 7.58 -1.19
CA LYS A 105 -14.90 6.37 -1.49
C LYS A 105 -15.21 5.54 -0.23
N HIS A 106 -14.30 5.52 0.74
CA HIS A 106 -14.37 4.62 1.90
C HIS A 106 -14.76 5.29 3.22
N GLN A 107 -15.31 6.51 3.21
CA GLN A 107 -15.70 7.18 4.46
C GLN A 107 -16.83 6.47 5.21
N LYS A 108 -17.59 5.61 4.54
CA LYS A 108 -18.61 4.73 5.15
C LYS A 108 -18.08 3.32 5.51
N THR A 109 -16.84 3.00 5.15
CA THR A 109 -16.24 1.70 5.48
C THR A 109 -15.90 1.67 6.97
N SER A 110 -16.25 0.59 7.67
CA SER A 110 -15.87 0.41 9.07
C SER A 110 -14.38 0.05 9.18
N LEU A 111 -13.80 0.20 10.37
CA LEU A 111 -12.43 -0.26 10.62
C LEU A 111 -12.31 -1.79 10.44
N GLU A 112 -13.29 -2.54 10.91
CA GLU A 112 -13.35 -4.00 10.75
C GLU A 112 -13.37 -4.40 9.27
N GLU A 113 -14.18 -3.74 8.45
CA GLU A 113 -14.22 -4.00 7.01
C GLU A 113 -12.91 -3.62 6.34
N ALA A 114 -12.32 -2.48 6.67
CA ALA A 114 -11.02 -2.08 6.13
C ALA A 114 -9.91 -3.09 6.47
N THR A 115 -9.93 -3.67 7.66
CA THR A 115 -9.02 -4.75 8.07
C THR A 115 -9.23 -6.00 7.21
N ARG A 116 -10.47 -6.46 7.04
CA ARG A 116 -10.78 -7.64 6.21
C ARG A 116 -10.38 -7.44 4.74
N LEU A 117 -10.67 -6.26 4.18
CA LEU A 117 -10.30 -5.91 2.81
C LEU A 117 -8.78 -5.93 2.60
N LEU A 118 -8.03 -5.35 3.54
CA LEU A 118 -6.57 -5.38 3.47
C LEU A 118 -6.02 -6.80 3.59
N GLU A 119 -6.54 -7.59 4.53
CA GLU A 119 -6.11 -8.97 4.75
C GLU A 119 -6.35 -9.85 3.52
N GLN A 120 -7.54 -9.76 2.93
CA GLN A 120 -7.88 -10.50 1.73
C GLN A 120 -6.99 -10.08 0.56
N SER A 121 -6.90 -8.78 0.28
CA SER A 121 -6.09 -8.29 -0.84
C SER A 121 -4.59 -8.56 -0.67
N HIS A 122 -4.07 -8.61 0.57
CA HIS A 122 -2.69 -9.03 0.82
C HIS A 122 -2.46 -10.48 0.38
N ARG A 123 -3.39 -11.40 0.70
CA ARG A 123 -3.32 -12.80 0.26
C ARG A 123 -3.36 -12.91 -1.25
N GLU A 124 -4.31 -12.23 -1.89
CA GLU A 124 -4.44 -12.19 -3.36
C GLU A 124 -3.15 -11.70 -4.03
N VAL A 125 -2.51 -10.65 -3.48
CA VAL A 125 -1.23 -10.16 -4.00
C VAL A 125 -0.10 -11.18 -3.81
N LEU A 126 -0.05 -11.90 -2.69
CA LEU A 126 0.95 -12.95 -2.48
C LEU A 126 0.74 -14.12 -3.45
N GLU A 127 -0.50 -14.56 -3.64
CA GLU A 127 -0.86 -15.59 -4.61
C GLU A 127 -0.48 -15.17 -6.04
N LEU A 128 -0.71 -13.90 -6.39
CA LEU A 128 -0.32 -13.35 -7.68
C LEU A 128 1.21 -13.33 -7.88
N ILE A 129 2.00 -13.02 -6.84
CA ILE A 129 3.47 -13.10 -6.93
C ILE A 129 3.92 -14.51 -7.29
N GLU A 130 3.22 -15.54 -6.81
CA GLU A 130 3.60 -16.93 -7.04
C GLU A 130 3.47 -17.36 -8.50
N VAL A 131 2.58 -16.72 -9.27
CA VAL A 131 2.39 -16.99 -10.71
C VAL A 131 3.63 -16.66 -11.53
N PHE A 132 4.44 -15.69 -11.10
CA PHE A 132 5.61 -15.24 -11.85
C PHE A 132 6.89 -15.95 -11.44
N SER A 133 7.79 -16.11 -12.40
CA SER A 133 9.19 -16.48 -12.16
C SER A 133 10.01 -15.31 -11.63
N ASN A 134 11.21 -15.61 -11.14
CA ASN A 134 12.15 -14.57 -10.69
C ASN A 134 12.51 -13.59 -11.82
N ASP A 135 12.76 -14.09 -13.02
CA ASP A 135 13.17 -13.27 -14.16
C ASP A 135 12.04 -12.34 -14.63
N GLU A 136 10.80 -12.84 -14.63
CA GLU A 136 9.62 -12.02 -14.93
C GLU A 136 9.42 -10.87 -13.94
N LEU A 137 9.75 -11.10 -12.66
CA LEU A 137 9.63 -10.08 -11.62
C LEU A 137 10.81 -9.09 -11.63
N PHE A 138 12.04 -9.55 -11.89
CA PHE A 138 13.24 -8.74 -11.61
C PHE A 138 14.07 -8.35 -12.84
N THR A 139 13.79 -8.90 -14.02
CA THR A 139 14.39 -8.41 -15.27
C THR A 139 13.55 -7.26 -15.84
N LYS A 140 14.21 -6.14 -16.15
CA LYS A 140 13.55 -4.98 -16.77
C LYS A 140 13.20 -5.28 -18.23
N GLY A 141 12.07 -4.76 -18.70
CA GLY A 141 11.69 -4.84 -20.11
C GLY A 141 11.11 -6.18 -20.55
N ILE A 142 10.94 -7.17 -19.66
CA ILE A 142 10.19 -8.40 -19.94
C ILE A 142 8.76 -8.05 -20.33
N TYR A 143 8.13 -7.18 -19.55
CA TYR A 143 6.77 -6.72 -19.77
C TYR A 143 6.80 -5.27 -20.28
N LYS A 144 6.29 -5.02 -21.50
CA LYS A 144 6.27 -3.67 -22.09
C LYS A 144 5.48 -2.67 -21.24
N TRP A 145 4.39 -3.14 -20.63
CA TRP A 145 3.47 -2.36 -19.81
C TRP A 145 4.05 -1.91 -18.46
N THR A 146 5.27 -2.33 -18.07
CA THR A 146 5.94 -1.85 -16.85
C THR A 146 6.73 -0.55 -17.05
N GLY A 147 6.64 0.10 -18.21
CA GLY A 147 7.19 1.44 -18.43
C GLY A 147 8.71 1.54 -18.22
N GLY A 148 9.45 0.46 -18.49
CA GLY A 148 10.91 0.42 -18.41
C GLY A 148 11.50 0.03 -17.04
N THR A 149 10.66 -0.22 -16.03
CA THR A 149 11.10 -0.84 -14.76
C THR A 149 10.77 -2.35 -14.73
N SER A 150 11.16 -3.05 -13.66
CA SER A 150 10.79 -4.45 -13.44
C SER A 150 9.39 -4.55 -12.81
N LEU A 151 8.66 -5.63 -13.10
CA LEU A 151 7.34 -5.89 -12.51
C LEU A 151 7.40 -5.93 -10.97
N GLY A 152 8.40 -6.61 -10.43
CA GLY A 152 8.68 -6.70 -9.00
C GLY A 152 8.82 -5.34 -8.32
N SER A 153 9.20 -4.28 -9.04
CA SER A 153 9.24 -2.92 -8.49
C SER A 153 7.86 -2.41 -8.07
N TYR A 154 6.80 -2.78 -8.80
CA TYR A 154 5.42 -2.42 -8.50
C TYR A 154 4.88 -3.22 -7.32
N PHE A 155 5.17 -4.52 -7.26
CA PHE A 155 4.88 -5.36 -6.09
C PHE A 155 5.54 -4.79 -4.83
N VAL A 156 6.85 -4.53 -4.85
CA VAL A 156 7.57 -3.91 -3.72
C VAL A 156 6.93 -2.60 -3.29
N SER A 157 6.52 -1.76 -4.24
CA SER A 157 5.91 -0.46 -3.94
C SER A 157 4.51 -0.55 -3.34
N SER A 158 3.78 -1.63 -3.61
CA SER A 158 2.40 -1.85 -3.14
C SER A 158 2.34 -2.76 -1.91
N THR A 159 3.42 -3.50 -1.59
CA THR A 159 3.49 -4.38 -0.42
C THR A 159 4.53 -3.90 0.60
N SER A 160 5.71 -4.52 0.63
CA SER A 160 6.72 -4.36 1.68
C SER A 160 7.07 -2.90 1.97
N SER A 161 7.30 -2.08 0.94
CA SER A 161 7.61 -0.66 1.12
C SER A 161 6.39 0.16 1.56
N HIS A 162 5.20 -0.25 1.16
CA HIS A 162 3.95 0.43 1.51
C HIS A 162 3.56 0.15 2.97
N TYR A 163 3.76 -1.08 3.44
CA TYR A 163 3.59 -1.43 4.85
C TYR A 163 4.59 -0.69 5.75
N ASP A 164 5.84 -0.52 5.31
CA ASP A 164 6.82 0.32 6.01
C ASP A 164 6.37 1.79 6.10
N TRP A 165 5.78 2.34 5.02
CA TRP A 165 5.16 3.66 5.04
C TRP A 165 4.02 3.75 6.06
N ALA A 166 3.11 2.77 6.06
CA ALA A 166 1.99 2.72 6.99
C ALA A 166 2.47 2.66 8.44
N LEU A 167 3.43 1.78 8.72
CA LEU A 167 4.03 1.62 10.04
C LEU A 167 4.70 2.92 10.53
N LYS A 168 5.42 3.65 9.65
CA LYS A 168 6.00 4.96 9.99
C LYS A 168 4.93 5.97 10.40
N LYS A 169 3.80 5.99 9.70
CA LYS A 169 2.67 6.86 10.04
C LYS A 169 2.06 6.50 11.39
N LEU A 170 1.75 5.22 11.62
CA LEU A 170 1.13 4.78 12.87
C LEU A 170 2.06 4.97 14.08
N LYS A 171 3.37 4.78 13.91
CA LYS A 171 4.37 5.12 14.94
C LYS A 171 4.40 6.60 15.27
N ALA A 172 4.26 7.47 14.26
CA ALA A 172 4.17 8.91 14.50
C ALA A 172 2.89 9.28 15.26
N HIS A 173 1.76 8.66 14.92
CA HIS A 173 0.50 8.84 15.65
C HIS A 173 0.61 8.41 17.12
N ARG A 174 1.08 7.18 17.38
CA ARG A 174 1.33 6.68 18.74
C ARG A 174 2.23 7.62 19.56
N LYS A 175 3.22 8.26 18.93
CA LYS A 175 4.05 9.25 19.61
C LYS A 175 3.25 10.51 19.97
N ASN A 176 2.37 10.98 19.10
CA ASN A 176 1.51 12.13 19.35
C ASN A 176 0.46 11.85 20.44
N CYS A 177 -0.01 10.62 20.61
CA CYS A 177 -0.94 10.28 21.70
C CYS A 177 -0.27 10.21 23.08
N LYS A 178 1.07 10.05 23.14
CA LYS A 178 1.84 9.97 24.39
C LYS A 178 2.32 11.33 24.90
N GLY A 179 2.09 12.41 24.17
CA GLY A 179 2.64 13.73 24.43
C GLY A 179 1.62 14.85 24.30
#